data_AF-A0A3C0QIK6-F1
#
_entry.id   AF-A0A3C0QIK6-F1
#
_cell.length_a   1.000
_cell.length_b   1.000
_cell.length_c   1.000
_cell.angle_alpha   90.00
_cell.angle_beta   90.00
_cell.angle_gamma   90.00
#
_symmetry.space_group_name_H-M   'P 1'
#
loop_
_entity.id
_entity.type
_entity.pdbx_description
1 polymer ?
#
loop_
_entity_poly.entity_id
_entity_poly.type
_entity_poly.pdbx_seq_one_letter_code
_entity_poly.pdbx_strand_id
1 'polypeptide(L)'
;DEVEIEIDRKKRGSIKRNHTSTHLLHWALRNVFGEEVRQSGSYLDDNRLRFDYSIYEAPRRQQLLKIEKMINEKIQRDDPVRCFETTMEYAREIGTVALFDTKYGKFVRVVEIDDYNRELCG
;
A
#
# COMPACT_ATOMS: atom_id res chain seq x y z
N ASP A 1 1.02 -39.85 1.59
CA ASP A 1 -0.33 -39.36 1.28
C ASP A 1 -0.24 -38.14 0.40
N GLU A 2 -1.13 -38.05 -0.58
CA GLU A 2 -1.27 -36.91 -1.50
C GLU A 2 -2.47 -36.06 -1.07
N VAL A 3 -2.35 -34.73 -1.14
CA VAL A 3 -3.41 -33.78 -0.77
C VAL A 3 -3.59 -32.73 -1.85
N GLU A 4 -4.84 -32.29 -2.04
CA GLU A 4 -5.21 -31.20 -2.94
C GLU A 4 -5.57 -29.96 -2.13
N ILE A 5 -5.09 -28.79 -2.58
CA ILE A 5 -5.30 -27.50 -1.92
C ILE A 5 -5.86 -26.52 -2.93
N GLU A 6 -6.99 -25.89 -2.61
CA GLU A 6 -7.64 -24.88 -3.44
C GLU A 6 -7.76 -23.53 -2.70
N ILE A 7 -7.69 -22.43 -3.45
CA ILE A 7 -7.90 -21.07 -2.96
C ILE A 7 -9.28 -20.56 -3.41
N ASP A 8 -10.07 -20.04 -2.48
CA ASP A 8 -11.25 -19.24 -2.82
C ASP A 8 -10.84 -17.97 -3.59
N ARG A 9 -11.09 -18.00 -4.91
CA ARG A 9 -10.71 -16.92 -5.83
C ARG A 9 -11.45 -15.62 -5.56
N LYS A 10 -12.72 -15.67 -5.14
CA LYS A 10 -13.53 -14.48 -4.88
C LYS A 10 -13.00 -13.77 -3.64
N LYS A 11 -12.79 -14.53 -2.56
CA LYS A 11 -12.20 -14.03 -1.32
C LYS A 11 -10.81 -13.45 -1.56
N ARG A 12 -9.95 -14.19 -2.27
CA ARG A 12 -8.60 -13.73 -2.64
C ARG A 12 -8.65 -12.43 -3.45
N GLY A 13 -9.61 -12.30 -4.36
CA GLY A 13 -9.83 -11.09 -5.16
C GLY A 13 -10.20 -9.87 -4.32
N SER A 14 -11.10 -10.02 -3.35
CA SER A 14 -11.45 -8.93 -2.41
C SER A 14 -10.25 -8.50 -1.56
N ILE A 15 -9.49 -9.46 -1.04
CA ILE A 15 -8.26 -9.19 -0.28
C ILE A 15 -7.23 -8.44 -1.14
N LYS A 16 -7.06 -8.80 -2.43
CA LYS A 16 -6.18 -8.06 -3.35
C LYS A 16 -6.59 -6.60 -3.50
N ARG A 17 -7.89 -6.33 -3.68
CA ARG A 17 -8.39 -4.95 -3.81
C ARG A 17 -8.14 -4.14 -2.55
N ASN A 18 -8.39 -4.72 -1.38
CA ASN A 18 -8.14 -4.07 -0.09
C ASN A 18 -6.64 -3.80 0.11
N HIS A 19 -5.77 -4.70 -0.35
CA HIS A 19 -4.33 -4.50 -0.31
C HIS A 19 -3.86 -3.35 -1.22
N THR A 20 -4.24 -3.33 -2.49
CA THR A 20 -3.91 -2.20 -3.38
C THR A 20 -4.46 -0.88 -2.83
N SER A 21 -5.68 -0.89 -2.27
CA SER A 21 -6.29 0.29 -1.65
C SER A 21 -5.50 0.80 -0.44
N THR A 22 -4.79 -0.07 0.27
CA THR A 22 -3.90 0.31 1.38
C THR A 22 -2.72 1.14 0.89
N HIS A 23 -2.09 0.73 -0.23
CA HIS A 23 -1.02 1.50 -0.85
C HIS A 23 -1.49 2.87 -1.36
N LEU A 24 -2.67 2.93 -2.01
CA LEU A 24 -3.26 4.20 -2.44
C LEU A 24 -3.58 5.12 -1.25
N LEU A 25 -4.10 4.56 -0.15
CA LEU A 25 -4.37 5.32 1.06
C LEU A 25 -3.09 5.88 1.67
N HIS A 26 -2.03 5.09 1.78
CA HIS A 26 -0.75 5.55 2.30
C HIS A 26 -0.13 6.65 1.43
N TRP A 27 -0.15 6.50 0.10
CA TRP A 27 0.24 7.55 -0.83
C TRP A 27 -0.57 8.83 -0.63
N ALA A 28 -1.90 8.75 -0.56
CA ALA A 28 -2.76 9.90 -0.41
C ALA A 28 -2.55 10.61 0.94
N LEU A 29 -2.35 9.85 2.02
CA LEU A 29 -2.00 10.39 3.33
C LEU A 29 -0.69 11.17 3.28
N ARG A 30 0.36 10.62 2.63
CA ARG A 30 1.65 11.32 2.47
C ARG A 30 1.51 12.61 1.66
N ASN A 31 0.67 12.62 0.63
CA ASN A 31 0.43 13.83 -0.17
C ASN A 31 -0.38 14.92 0.56
N VAL A 32 -1.22 14.54 1.54
CA VAL A 32 -2.07 15.49 2.26
C VAL A 32 -1.42 15.98 3.56
N PHE A 33 -0.68 15.11 4.25
CA PHE A 33 -0.12 15.38 5.57
C PHE A 33 1.41 15.44 5.61
N GLY A 34 2.11 15.08 4.53
CA GLY A 34 3.57 15.10 4.47
C GLY A 34 4.21 13.70 4.38
N GLU A 35 5.45 13.65 3.91
CA GLU A 35 6.20 12.41 3.69
C GLU A 35 6.59 11.68 4.99
N GLU A 36 6.53 12.40 6.11
CA GLU A 36 6.76 11.87 7.46
C GLU A 36 5.65 10.95 7.95
N VAL A 37 4.48 10.91 7.28
CA VAL A 37 3.45 9.92 7.62
C VAL A 37 4.02 8.52 7.43
N ARG A 38 4.01 7.76 8.52
CA ARG A 38 4.40 6.35 8.56
C ARG A 38 3.22 5.48 8.95
N GLN A 39 3.14 4.32 8.32
CA GLN A 39 2.28 3.24 8.77
C GLN A 39 2.70 2.77 10.17
N SER A 40 1.75 2.77 11.09
CA SER A 40 1.89 2.22 12.45
C SER A 40 1.22 0.84 12.59
N GLY A 41 0.34 0.48 11.64
CA GLY A 41 -0.36 -0.80 11.59
C GLY A 41 -1.23 -0.91 10.34
N SER A 42 -1.55 -2.13 9.91
CA SER A 42 -2.56 -2.35 8.88
C SER A 42 -3.25 -3.70 9.10
N TYR A 43 -4.53 -3.76 8.81
CA TYR A 43 -5.34 -4.97 8.77
C TYR A 43 -6.19 -4.96 7.51
N LEU A 44 -6.32 -6.11 6.86
CA LEU A 44 -7.24 -6.28 5.76
C LEU A 44 -7.78 -7.71 5.71
N ASP A 45 -9.04 -7.82 5.32
CA ASP A 45 -9.69 -9.08 4.98
C ASP A 45 -10.46 -8.91 3.67
N ASP A 46 -11.42 -9.78 3.39
CA ASP A 46 -12.27 -9.72 2.20
C ASP A 46 -13.42 -8.70 2.29
N ASN A 47 -13.62 -8.07 3.44
CA ASN A 47 -14.72 -7.14 3.71
C ASN A 47 -14.24 -5.70 3.94
N ARG A 48 -13.09 -5.49 4.58
CA ARG A 48 -12.56 -4.17 4.93
C ARG A 48 -11.04 -4.12 4.98
N LEU A 49 -10.53 -2.89 4.98
CA LEU A 49 -9.17 -2.57 5.39
C LEU A 49 -9.19 -1.55 6.53
N ARG A 50 -8.15 -1.56 7.36
CA ARG A 50 -7.84 -0.57 8.38
C ARG A 50 -6.37 -0.20 8.24
N PHE A 51 -6.06 1.08 8.24
CA PHE A 51 -4.71 1.60 8.16
C PHE A 51 -4.47 2.54 9.34
N ASP A 52 -3.50 2.20 10.17
CA ASP A 52 -3.16 2.94 11.37
C ASP A 52 -1.92 3.80 11.05
N TYR A 53 -1.99 5.10 11.29
CA TYR A 53 -0.93 6.06 10.99
C TYR A 53 -0.86 7.14 12.08
N SER A 54 0.30 7.79 12.20
CA SER A 54 0.55 8.81 13.22
C SER A 54 0.65 10.20 12.59
N ILE A 55 -0.13 11.16 13.11
CA ILE A 55 -0.08 12.59 12.79
C ILE A 55 -0.29 13.41 14.06
N TYR A 56 0.19 14.65 14.08
CA TYR A 56 0.15 15.53 15.26
C TYR A 56 -1.26 15.94 15.68
N GLU A 57 -2.17 16.13 14.72
CA GLU A 57 -3.54 16.56 14.96
C GLU A 57 -4.53 15.71 14.17
N ALA A 58 -5.73 15.52 14.70
CA ALA A 58 -6.77 14.77 14.00
C ALA A 58 -7.14 15.42 12.65
N PRO A 59 -7.40 14.64 11.58
CA PRO A 59 -7.75 15.18 10.28
C PRO A 59 -9.03 16.03 10.32
N ARG A 60 -8.99 17.19 9.67
CA ARG A 60 -10.22 17.95 9.39
C ARG A 60 -11.05 17.21 8.35
N ARG A 61 -12.37 17.38 8.39
CA ARG A 61 -13.34 16.83 7.41
C ARG A 61 -12.89 17.05 5.95
N GLN A 62 -12.41 18.25 5.63
CA GLN A 62 -11.96 18.59 4.26
C GLN A 62 -10.72 17.80 3.83
N GLN A 63 -9.79 17.51 4.75
CA GLN A 63 -8.61 16.70 4.45
C GLN A 63 -9.01 15.25 4.18
N LEU A 64 -9.95 14.69 4.97
CA LEU A 64 -10.51 13.36 4.72
C LEU A 64 -11.18 13.26 3.34
N LEU A 65 -12.00 14.25 2.98
CA LEU A 65 -12.65 14.31 1.66
C LEU A 65 -11.62 14.42 0.52
N LYS A 66 -10.52 15.16 0.74
CA LYS A 66 -9.43 15.26 -0.22
C LYS A 66 -8.74 13.91 -0.43
N ILE A 67 -8.42 13.19 0.66
CA ILE A 67 -7.82 11.85 0.61
C ILE A 67 -8.72 10.89 -0.16
N GLU A 68 -10.01 10.83 0.19
CA GLU A 68 -10.99 9.98 -0.47
C GLU A 68 -11.10 10.28 -1.97
N LYS A 69 -11.13 11.57 -2.34
CA LYS A 69 -11.17 11.99 -3.75
C LYS A 69 -9.92 11.54 -4.51
N MET A 70 -8.72 11.77 -3.96
CA MET A 70 -7.47 11.38 -4.60
C MET A 70 -7.38 9.87 -4.85
N ILE A 71 -7.80 9.06 -3.87
CA ILE A 71 -7.80 7.60 -4.01
C ILE A 71 -8.78 7.16 -5.11
N ASN A 72 -10.01 7.69 -5.10
CA ASN A 72 -11.02 7.33 -6.10
C ASN A 72 -10.63 7.76 -7.52
N GLU A 73 -9.98 8.92 -7.69
CA GLU A 73 -9.44 9.34 -8.98
C GLU A 73 -8.40 8.36 -9.52
N LYS A 74 -7.50 7.85 -8.66
CA LYS A 74 -6.52 6.82 -9.05
C LYS A 74 -7.17 5.48 -9.35
N ILE A 75 -8.19 5.08 -8.60
CA ILE A 75 -8.96 3.86 -8.90
C ILE A 75 -9.63 3.97 -10.28
N GLN A 76 -10.22 5.12 -10.61
CA GLN A 76 -10.89 5.33 -11.90
C GLN A 76 -9.94 5.32 -13.10
N ARG A 77 -8.67 5.69 -12.90
CA ARG A 77 -7.66 5.66 -13.96
C ARG A 77 -7.24 4.25 -14.36
N ASP A 78 -7.47 3.26 -13.50
CA ASP A 78 -7.08 1.86 -13.71
C ASP A 78 -5.58 1.73 -14.07
N ASP A 79 -4.75 2.50 -13.38
CA ASP A 79 -3.31 2.54 -13.62
C ASP A 79 -2.65 1.18 -13.32
N PRO A 80 -1.58 0.78 -14.04
CA PRO A 80 -0.97 -0.54 -13.90
C PRO A 80 -0.29 -0.73 -12.55
N VAL A 81 -0.53 -1.90 -11.94
CA VAL A 81 0.17 -2.37 -10.73
C VAL A 81 1.22 -3.41 -11.11
N ARG A 82 2.48 -3.15 -10.80
CA ARG A 82 3.62 -4.04 -11.07
C ARG A 82 4.26 -4.50 -9.77
N CYS A 83 4.84 -5.69 -9.79
CA CYS A 83 5.60 -6.21 -8.66
C CYS A 83 6.88 -6.87 -9.16
N PHE A 84 8.00 -6.61 -8.48
CA PHE A 84 9.29 -7.17 -8.84
C PHE A 84 10.18 -7.30 -7.61
N GLU A 85 11.17 -8.20 -7.69
CA GLU A 85 12.20 -8.35 -6.66
C GLU A 85 13.47 -7.64 -7.11
N THR A 86 14.14 -6.97 -6.18
CA THR A 86 15.38 -6.24 -6.44
C THR A 86 16.21 -6.10 -5.17
N THR A 87 17.40 -5.50 -5.25
CA THR A 87 18.23 -5.23 -4.07
C THR A 87 17.64 -4.09 -3.25
N MET A 88 17.87 -4.12 -1.94
CA MET A 88 17.47 -3.00 -1.06
C MET A 88 18.11 -1.67 -1.48
N GLU A 89 19.32 -1.71 -2.04
CA GLU A 89 20.02 -0.53 -2.56
C GLU A 89 19.26 0.08 -3.74
N TYR A 90 18.96 -0.70 -4.77
CA TYR A 90 18.19 -0.22 -5.92
C TYR A 90 16.80 0.25 -5.52
N ALA A 91 16.12 -0.46 -4.61
CA ALA A 91 14.82 -0.03 -4.10
C ALA A 91 14.88 1.38 -3.47
N ARG A 92 15.94 1.70 -2.73
CA ARG A 92 16.17 3.05 -2.17
C ARG A 92 16.44 4.07 -3.27
N GLU A 93 17.27 3.74 -4.27
CA GLU A 93 17.58 4.63 -5.39
C GLU A 93 16.34 5.06 -6.17
N ILE A 94 15.39 4.15 -6.39
CA ILE A 94 14.15 4.45 -7.11
C ILE A 94 13.06 5.11 -6.24
N GLY A 95 13.40 5.51 -5.01
CA GLY A 95 12.50 6.20 -4.10
C GLY A 95 11.43 5.32 -3.45
N THR A 96 11.67 4.01 -3.33
CA THR A 96 10.70 3.09 -2.73
C THR A 96 10.54 3.36 -1.25
N VAL A 97 9.28 3.49 -0.80
CA VAL A 97 8.97 3.65 0.62
C VAL A 97 9.13 2.32 1.34
N ALA A 98 10.08 2.27 2.27
CA ALA A 98 10.20 1.18 3.23
C ALA A 98 9.25 1.44 4.42
N LEU A 99 8.42 0.45 4.75
CA LEU A 99 7.46 0.55 5.85
C LEU A 99 8.11 0.28 7.22
N PHE A 100 9.18 -0.53 7.25
CA PHE A 100 9.88 -0.92 8.47
C PHE A 100 11.40 -0.95 8.25
N ASP A 101 12.17 -0.21 9.05
CA ASP A 101 13.61 -0.05 8.81
C ASP A 101 14.45 -1.32 9.07
N THR A 102 13.93 -2.32 9.80
CA THR A 102 14.71 -3.45 10.32
C THR A 102 14.27 -4.83 9.83
N LYS A 103 13.28 -4.92 8.93
CA LYS A 103 12.70 -6.22 8.51
C LYS A 103 13.16 -6.74 7.16
N TYR A 104 13.93 -5.97 6.40
CA TYR A 104 14.23 -6.29 5.01
C TYR A 104 15.61 -6.92 4.84
N GLY A 105 15.66 -8.02 4.09
CA GLY A 105 16.91 -8.69 3.69
C GLY A 105 17.60 -7.99 2.51
N LYS A 106 18.61 -8.67 1.95
CA LYS A 106 19.37 -8.16 0.78
C LYS A 106 18.48 -7.92 -0.45
N PHE A 107 17.53 -8.82 -0.66
CA PHE A 107 16.52 -8.72 -1.72
C PHE A 107 15.16 -8.40 -1.11
N VAL A 108 14.41 -7.54 -1.80
CA VAL A 108 13.11 -7.05 -1.37
C VAL A 108 12.13 -7.08 -2.54
N ARG A 109 10.86 -7.30 -2.22
CA ARG A 109 9.77 -7.22 -3.17
C ARG A 109 9.17 -5.82 -3.15
N VAL A 110 9.14 -5.17 -4.31
CA VAL A 110 8.54 -3.86 -4.53
C VAL A 110 7.17 -4.05 -5.16
N VAL A 111 6.16 -3.36 -4.64
CA VAL A 111 4.88 -3.13 -5.31
C VAL A 111 4.89 -1.69 -5.82
N GLU A 112 4.66 -1.53 -7.12
CA GLU A 112 4.64 -0.25 -7.80
C GLU A 112 3.26 -0.02 -8.42
N ILE A 113 2.69 1.16 -8.21
CA ILE A 113 1.46 1.63 -8.86
C ILE A 113 1.84 2.86 -9.68
N ASP A 114 1.91 2.67 -10.99
CA ASP A 114 2.36 3.67 -11.96
C ASP A 114 3.66 4.39 -11.51
N ASP A 115 3.74 5.71 -11.69
CA ASP A 115 4.88 6.55 -11.34
C ASP A 115 4.82 7.12 -9.92
N TYR A 116 3.67 7.00 -9.23
CA TYR A 116 3.39 7.78 -8.02
C TYR A 116 3.48 6.99 -6.71
N ASN A 117 3.49 5.66 -6.75
CA ASN A 117 3.63 4.84 -5.54
C ASN A 117 4.56 3.66 -5.75
N ARG A 118 5.52 3.50 -4.84
CA ARG A 118 6.43 2.36 -4.73
C ARG A 118 6.61 2.02 -3.27
N GLU A 119 6.26 0.80 -2.88
CA GLU A 119 6.37 0.36 -1.49
C GLU A 119 6.97 -1.04 -1.39
N LEU A 120 7.75 -1.28 -0.34
CA LEU A 120 8.23 -2.62 -0.02
C LEU A 120 7.08 -3.45 0.57
N CYS A 121 6.66 -4.49 -0.16
CA CYS A 121 5.52 -5.31 0.23
C CYS A 121 5.60 -6.76 -0.28
N GLY A 122 5.35 -7.71 0.63
CA GLY A 122 5.47 -9.17 0.44
C GLY A 122 4.14 -9.88 0.27
#